data_AF-A0AA43LXD2-F1
#
_entry.id   AF-A0AA43LXD2-F1
#
_cell.length_a   1.000
_cell.length_b   1.000
_cell.length_c   1.000
_cell.angle_alpha   90.00
_cell.angle_beta   90.00
_cell.angle_gamma   90.00
#
_symmetry.space_group_name_H-M   'P 1'
#
loop_
_entity.id
_entity.type
_entity.pdbx_description
1 polymer ?
#
loop_
_entity_poly.entity_id
_entity_poly.type
_entity_poly.pdbx_seq_one_letter_code
_entity_poly.pdbx_strand_id
1 'polypeptide(L)'
;MRKFTIETAKKIMANEISVEALLKQYPEYKDEVLRELGEIRKGAAANVVQAIIDRYTASAKTANTKISKSGMNEATVNAFLPNIIKARFAVYLLEQLNIAVSAKTPAGNVRFNRWDGTILQRLLFRKGFERKPVSLPLFRFFWRFIKDKKILMPLANKKGIYCFYSKELIKELTALIGERNCLEIAAGDGTLTRFLNEAGTVCTATDDYSWKHYINYPAYVEKADAKTALAKYSPEVVLCSWPVPKNPYEKHVFKADSVQLYIVIGTRNPQTTGDFEAYHNAEKFTMELDERLSALIVPPSEDNAVYLFRNKAAGEL
;
A
#
# COMPACT_ATOMS: atom_id res chain seq x y z
N MET A 1 3.38 26.88 -24.04
CA MET A 1 3.84 26.05 -22.90
C MET A 1 3.98 26.95 -21.69
N ARG A 2 3.30 26.64 -20.59
CA ARG A 2 3.51 27.35 -19.31
C ARG A 2 4.92 27.05 -18.80
N LYS A 3 5.58 28.07 -18.27
CA LYS A 3 6.88 27.94 -17.61
C LYS A 3 6.68 27.67 -16.13
N PHE A 4 7.38 26.69 -15.59
CA PHE A 4 7.43 26.41 -14.16
C PHE A 4 8.64 27.10 -13.56
N THR A 5 8.43 27.80 -12.44
CA THR A 5 9.55 28.30 -11.64
C THR A 5 10.24 27.11 -10.96
N ILE A 6 11.55 27.24 -10.68
CA ILE A 6 12.32 26.21 -9.97
C ILE A 6 11.70 25.95 -8.59
N GLU A 7 11.21 26.98 -7.91
CA GLU A 7 10.54 26.83 -6.62
C GLU A 7 9.25 26.01 -6.73
N THR A 8 8.38 26.32 -7.69
CA THR A 8 7.16 25.54 -7.93
C THR A 8 7.50 24.11 -8.33
N ALA A 9 8.53 23.91 -9.16
CA ALA A 9 8.98 22.57 -9.54
C ALA A 9 9.47 21.76 -8.32
N LYS A 10 10.23 22.37 -7.40
CA LYS A 10 10.64 21.74 -6.15
C LYS A 10 9.44 21.33 -5.29
N LYS A 11 8.50 22.25 -5.06
CA LYS A 11 7.28 21.98 -4.27
C LYS A 11 6.46 20.87 -4.90
N ILE A 12 6.32 20.89 -6.23
CA ILE A 12 5.66 19.81 -6.97
C ILE A 12 6.42 18.51 -6.75
N MET A 13 7.70 18.40 -7.09
CA MET A 13 8.50 17.17 -6.94
C MET A 13 8.53 16.63 -5.50
N ALA A 14 8.53 17.50 -4.50
CA ALA A 14 8.50 17.15 -3.08
C ALA A 14 7.11 16.68 -2.58
N ASN A 15 6.08 16.73 -3.44
CA ASN A 15 4.66 16.48 -3.11
C ASN A 15 4.05 17.51 -2.13
N GLU A 16 4.56 18.74 -2.09
CA GLU A 16 4.06 19.80 -1.18
C GLU A 16 2.80 20.50 -1.72
N ILE A 17 2.48 20.32 -3.01
CA ILE A 17 1.25 20.82 -3.63
C ILE A 17 0.28 19.65 -3.82
N SER A 18 -0.92 19.77 -3.25
CA SER A 18 -1.95 18.73 -3.36
C SER A 18 -2.44 18.56 -4.80
N VAL A 19 -2.95 17.37 -5.12
CA VAL A 19 -3.45 17.06 -6.46
C VAL A 19 -4.65 17.94 -6.82
N GLU A 20 -5.51 18.30 -5.85
CA GLU A 20 -6.64 19.21 -6.06
C GLU A 20 -6.19 20.62 -6.41
N ALA A 21 -5.13 21.12 -5.77
CA ALA A 21 -4.53 22.41 -6.10
C ALA A 21 -3.90 22.38 -7.50
N LEU A 22 -3.20 21.29 -7.84
CA LEU A 22 -2.64 21.08 -9.17
C LEU A 22 -3.74 21.00 -10.24
N LEU A 23 -4.86 20.32 -9.98
CA LEU A 23 -6.00 20.22 -10.90
C LEU A 23 -6.62 21.58 -11.21
N LYS A 24 -6.66 22.49 -10.22
CA LYS A 24 -7.11 23.88 -10.44
C LYS A 24 -6.10 24.70 -11.22
N GLN A 25 -4.81 24.49 -10.96
CA GLN A 25 -3.73 25.25 -11.59
C GLN A 25 -3.46 24.82 -13.04
N TYR A 26 -3.57 23.52 -13.33
CA TYR A 26 -3.19 22.91 -14.61
C TYR A 26 -4.29 21.99 -15.18
N PRO A 27 -5.50 22.50 -15.43
CA PRO A 27 -6.61 21.69 -15.95
C PRO A 27 -6.29 21.03 -17.30
N GLU A 28 -5.44 21.62 -18.13
CA GLU A 28 -5.04 21.09 -19.43
C GLU A 28 -4.42 19.68 -19.35
N TYR A 29 -3.65 19.40 -18.29
CA TYR A 29 -3.04 18.09 -18.09
C TYR A 29 -4.04 17.05 -17.64
N LYS A 30 -5.15 17.47 -17.01
CA LYS A 30 -6.26 16.57 -16.65
C LYS A 30 -6.94 16.05 -17.91
N ASP A 31 -7.19 16.95 -18.88
CA ASP A 31 -7.85 16.59 -20.13
C ASP A 31 -6.97 15.68 -20.99
N GLU A 32 -5.66 15.95 -21.04
CA GLU A 32 -4.68 15.05 -21.68
C GLU A 32 -4.72 13.64 -21.06
N VAL A 33 -4.68 13.56 -19.73
CA VAL A 33 -4.74 12.28 -19.00
C VAL A 33 -6.07 11.57 -19.30
N LEU A 34 -7.22 12.25 -19.21
CA LEU A 34 -8.52 11.63 -19.51
C LEU A 34 -8.60 11.07 -20.93
N ARG A 35 -8.01 11.75 -21.91
CA ARG A 35 -7.91 11.26 -23.30
C ARG A 35 -7.03 10.01 -23.38
N GLU A 36 -5.83 10.04 -22.79
CA GLU A 36 -4.89 8.90 -22.76
C GLU A 36 -5.52 7.68 -22.06
N LEU A 37 -6.25 7.89 -20.96
CA LEU A 37 -7.02 6.84 -20.27
C LEU A 37 -8.09 6.21 -21.18
N GLY A 38 -8.79 7.04 -21.97
CA GLY A 38 -9.82 6.60 -22.92
C GLY A 38 -9.26 5.75 -24.07
N GLU A 39 -8.05 6.06 -24.55
CA GLU A 39 -7.36 5.29 -25.59
C GLU A 39 -6.89 3.93 -25.08
N ILE A 40 -6.29 3.89 -23.88
CA ILE A 40 -5.79 2.64 -23.28
C ILE A 40 -6.96 1.67 -23.00
N ARG A 41 -8.13 2.19 -22.62
CA ARG A 41 -9.35 1.39 -22.44
C ARG A 41 -9.82 0.71 -23.73
N LYS A 42 -9.64 1.32 -24.89
CA LYS A 42 -10.09 0.75 -26.18
C LYS A 42 -9.18 -0.40 -26.67
N GLY A 43 -7.93 -0.45 -26.20
CA GLY A 43 -6.92 -1.43 -26.66
C GLY A 43 -6.65 -2.61 -25.72
N ALA A 44 -7.06 -2.57 -24.45
CA ALA A 44 -6.70 -3.60 -23.47
C ALA A 44 -7.93 -4.31 -22.89
N ALA A 45 -8.03 -5.62 -23.08
CA ALA A 45 -9.19 -6.43 -22.68
C ALA A 45 -9.13 -6.99 -21.25
N ALA A 46 -8.00 -6.92 -20.54
CA ALA A 46 -7.88 -7.59 -19.23
C ALA A 46 -7.19 -6.81 -18.10
N ASN A 47 -6.42 -5.73 -18.34
CA ASN A 47 -5.70 -5.02 -17.25
C ASN A 47 -5.44 -3.54 -17.54
N VAL A 48 -6.48 -2.81 -17.94
CA VAL A 48 -6.43 -1.39 -18.31
C VAL A 48 -5.83 -0.52 -17.20
N VAL A 49 -6.27 -0.72 -15.94
CA VAL A 49 -5.88 0.13 -14.80
C VAL A 49 -4.40 -0.02 -14.45
N GLN A 50 -3.89 -1.25 -14.39
CA GLN A 50 -2.47 -1.48 -14.04
C GLN A 50 -1.54 -0.97 -15.14
N ALA A 51 -1.87 -1.20 -16.41
CA ALA A 51 -1.09 -0.69 -17.54
C ALA A 51 -0.99 0.85 -17.54
N ILE A 52 -2.07 1.52 -17.12
CA ILE A 52 -2.08 2.97 -16.94
C ILE A 52 -1.16 3.39 -15.80
N ILE A 53 -1.29 2.77 -14.62
CA ILE A 53 -0.48 3.10 -13.43
C ILE A 53 1.01 2.90 -13.75
N ASP A 54 1.39 1.78 -14.35
CA ASP A 54 2.78 1.46 -14.69
C ASP A 54 3.36 2.49 -15.67
N ARG A 55 2.61 2.85 -16.72
CA ARG A 55 3.02 3.84 -17.72
C ARG A 55 3.29 5.21 -17.08
N TYR A 56 2.37 5.69 -16.26
CA TYR A 56 2.52 7.00 -15.62
C TYR A 56 3.61 7.00 -14.54
N THR A 57 3.73 5.92 -13.77
CA THR A 57 4.77 5.78 -12.74
C THR A 57 6.16 5.73 -13.36
N ALA A 58 6.35 4.95 -14.44
CA ALA A 58 7.61 4.90 -15.17
C ALA A 58 7.98 6.25 -15.81
N SER A 59 6.99 6.94 -16.38
CA SER A 59 7.17 8.29 -16.95
C SER A 59 7.59 9.30 -15.88
N ALA A 60 6.92 9.31 -14.72
CA ALA A 60 7.26 10.18 -13.60
C ALA A 60 8.64 9.88 -12.99
N LYS A 61 9.01 8.60 -12.84
CA LYS A 61 10.34 8.21 -12.35
C LYS A 61 11.46 8.69 -13.29
N THR A 62 11.23 8.53 -14.60
CA THR A 62 12.17 9.02 -15.63
C THR A 62 12.28 10.55 -15.58
N ALA A 63 11.16 11.25 -15.47
CA ALA A 63 11.11 12.71 -15.36
C ALA A 63 11.83 13.22 -14.11
N ASN A 64 11.56 12.63 -12.93
CA ASN A 64 12.24 12.98 -11.67
C ASN A 64 13.76 12.82 -11.78
N THR A 65 14.21 11.71 -12.37
CA THR A 65 15.64 11.44 -12.57
C THR A 65 16.29 12.48 -13.49
N LYS A 66 15.65 12.79 -14.62
CA LYS A 66 16.16 13.78 -15.58
C LYS A 66 16.23 15.19 -15.00
N ILE A 67 15.18 15.62 -14.28
CA ILE A 67 15.15 16.95 -13.63
C ILE A 67 16.25 17.03 -12.56
N SER A 68 16.38 16.02 -11.72
CA SER A 68 17.39 16.00 -10.65
C SER A 68 18.81 16.02 -11.21
N LYS A 69 19.11 15.19 -12.21
CA LYS A 69 20.44 15.16 -12.87
C LYS A 69 20.78 16.46 -13.58
N SER A 70 19.78 17.19 -14.06
CA SER A 70 19.98 18.47 -14.76
C SER A 70 20.28 19.66 -13.85
N GLY A 71 20.28 19.46 -12.52
CA GLY A 71 20.36 20.56 -11.56
C GLY A 71 19.11 21.46 -11.56
N MET A 72 17.96 20.94 -12.00
CA MET A 72 16.70 21.68 -12.17
C MET A 72 16.79 22.87 -13.14
N ASN A 73 17.53 22.73 -14.24
CA ASN A 73 17.54 23.77 -15.26
C ASN A 73 16.14 23.98 -15.88
N GLU A 74 15.84 25.22 -16.26
CA GLU A 74 14.49 25.64 -16.68
C GLU A 74 13.97 24.82 -17.87
N ALA A 75 14.81 24.52 -18.85
CA ALA A 75 14.43 23.75 -20.04
C ALA A 75 13.99 22.32 -19.68
N THR A 76 14.76 21.65 -18.81
CA THR A 76 14.47 20.28 -18.38
C THR A 76 13.26 20.24 -17.46
N VAL A 77 13.13 21.20 -16.54
CA VAL A 77 11.94 21.34 -15.69
C VAL A 77 10.69 21.51 -16.56
N ASN A 78 10.69 22.43 -17.51
CA ASN A 78 9.54 22.67 -18.38
C ASN A 78 9.20 21.48 -19.28
N ALA A 79 10.19 20.71 -19.71
CA ALA A 79 9.98 19.54 -20.54
C ALA A 79 9.41 18.33 -19.77
N PHE A 80 9.85 18.12 -18.52
CA PHE A 80 9.58 16.86 -17.81
C PHE A 80 8.63 16.99 -16.61
N LEU A 81 8.48 18.16 -16.00
CA LEU A 81 7.56 18.35 -14.87
C LEU A 81 6.09 18.03 -15.22
N PRO A 82 5.58 18.28 -16.44
CA PRO A 82 4.24 17.85 -16.83
C PRO A 82 4.01 16.34 -16.67
N ASN A 83 5.04 15.50 -16.86
CA ASN A 83 4.89 14.05 -16.71
C ASN A 83 4.66 13.65 -15.25
N ILE A 84 5.25 14.38 -14.29
CA ILE A 84 5.05 14.17 -12.86
C ILE A 84 3.63 14.60 -12.46
N ILE A 85 3.17 15.75 -12.97
CA ILE A 85 1.80 16.25 -12.72
C ILE A 85 0.77 15.28 -13.31
N LYS A 86 0.96 14.86 -14.56
CA LYS A 86 0.08 13.90 -15.24
C LYS A 86 0.02 12.55 -14.53
N ALA A 87 1.13 12.06 -14.00
CA ALA A 87 1.11 10.82 -13.23
C ALA A 87 0.27 10.93 -11.95
N ARG A 88 0.36 12.06 -11.23
CA ARG A 88 -0.51 12.31 -10.07
C ARG A 88 -1.98 12.39 -10.46
N PHE A 89 -2.28 13.03 -11.58
CA PHE A 89 -3.65 13.10 -12.09
C PHE A 89 -4.18 11.74 -12.48
N ALA A 90 -3.38 10.91 -13.14
CA ALA A 90 -3.79 9.57 -13.53
C ALA A 90 -4.14 8.71 -12.32
N VAL A 91 -3.28 8.69 -11.29
CA VAL A 91 -3.56 7.97 -10.03
C VAL A 91 -4.83 8.50 -9.38
N TYR A 92 -4.94 9.82 -9.19
CA TYR A 92 -6.10 10.44 -8.56
C TYR A 92 -7.41 10.19 -9.32
N LEU A 93 -7.39 10.30 -10.66
CA LEU A 93 -8.57 10.06 -11.49
C LEU A 93 -8.97 8.59 -11.52
N LEU A 94 -8.00 7.67 -11.57
CA LEU A 94 -8.26 6.24 -11.46
C LEU A 94 -8.86 5.87 -10.11
N GLU A 95 -8.36 6.45 -9.01
CA GLU A 95 -8.95 6.29 -7.68
C GLU A 95 -10.40 6.76 -7.65
N GLN A 96 -10.69 7.95 -8.19
CA GLN A 96 -12.05 8.50 -8.28
C GLN A 96 -12.96 7.62 -9.14
N LEU A 97 -12.45 7.07 -10.24
CA LEU A 97 -13.19 6.14 -11.10
C LEU A 97 -13.48 4.83 -10.40
N ASN A 98 -12.50 4.22 -9.73
CA ASN A 98 -12.70 2.99 -8.95
C ASN A 98 -13.74 3.19 -7.84
N ILE A 99 -13.73 4.36 -7.19
CA ILE A 99 -14.73 4.75 -6.19
C ILE A 99 -16.12 4.91 -6.84
N ALA A 100 -16.23 5.64 -7.95
CA ALA A 100 -17.51 5.88 -8.62
C ALA A 100 -18.13 4.59 -9.19
N VAL A 101 -17.31 3.71 -9.76
CA VAL A 101 -17.71 2.38 -10.27
C VAL A 101 -18.17 1.49 -9.12
N SER A 102 -17.43 1.49 -8.00
CA SER A 102 -17.77 0.70 -6.81
C SER A 102 -18.99 1.23 -6.06
N ALA A 103 -19.26 2.54 -6.14
CA ALA A 103 -20.37 3.22 -5.50
C ALA A 103 -21.65 3.34 -6.35
N LYS A 104 -21.64 2.88 -7.63
CA LYS A 104 -22.74 3.10 -8.62
C LYS A 104 -23.26 4.55 -8.67
N THR A 105 -22.44 5.54 -8.31
CA THR A 105 -22.83 6.95 -8.17
C THR A 105 -21.77 7.84 -8.81
N PRO A 106 -22.14 8.87 -9.61
CA PRO A 106 -21.17 9.76 -10.23
C PRO A 106 -20.29 10.48 -9.20
N ALA A 107 -19.09 10.88 -9.63
CA ALA A 107 -17.96 11.41 -8.87
C ALA A 107 -18.24 12.60 -7.93
N GLY A 108 -19.07 12.40 -6.91
CA GLY A 108 -19.25 13.26 -5.75
C GLY A 108 -18.43 12.77 -4.56
N ASN A 109 -18.39 13.59 -3.49
CA ASN A 109 -17.78 13.23 -2.20
C ASN A 109 -18.49 12.01 -1.60
N VAL A 110 -18.01 10.82 -1.96
CA VAL A 110 -18.49 9.56 -1.41
C VAL A 110 -18.22 9.56 0.09
N ARG A 111 -19.28 9.40 0.88
CA ARG A 111 -19.23 9.33 2.34
C ARG A 111 -20.24 8.31 2.81
N PHE A 112 -19.96 7.66 3.94
CA PHE A 112 -20.96 6.87 4.62
C PHE A 112 -22.13 7.74 5.08
N ASN A 113 -23.32 7.13 5.16
CA ASN A 113 -24.39 7.68 5.98
C ASN A 113 -23.94 7.73 7.45
N ARG A 114 -24.59 8.57 8.27
CA ARG A 114 -24.16 8.79 9.67
C ARG A 114 -24.17 7.50 10.49
N TRP A 115 -25.06 6.56 10.16
CA TRP A 115 -25.23 5.31 10.89
C TRP A 115 -24.06 4.34 10.61
N ASP A 116 -23.83 4.01 9.33
CA ASP A 116 -22.71 3.17 8.89
C ASP A 116 -21.36 3.78 9.32
N GLY A 117 -21.21 5.10 9.15
CA GLY A 117 -20.00 5.81 9.56
C GLY A 117 -19.74 5.71 11.06
N THR A 118 -20.77 5.84 11.90
CA THR A 118 -20.62 5.74 13.36
C THR A 118 -20.24 4.32 13.80
N ILE A 119 -20.85 3.30 13.18
CA ILE A 119 -20.55 1.90 13.49
C ILE A 119 -19.12 1.57 13.06
N LEU A 120 -18.74 1.86 11.81
CA LEU A 120 -17.40 1.57 11.29
C LEU A 120 -16.33 2.32 12.07
N GLN A 121 -16.58 3.59 12.43
CA GLN A 121 -15.68 4.36 13.29
C GLN A 121 -15.45 3.66 14.63
N ARG A 122 -16.52 3.16 15.28
CA ARG A 122 -16.41 2.44 16.56
C ARG A 122 -15.83 1.04 16.43
N LEU A 123 -15.98 0.36 15.29
CA LEU A 123 -15.45 -0.99 15.10
C LEU A 123 -13.96 -0.98 14.76
N LEU A 124 -13.54 -0.06 13.89
CA LEU A 124 -12.26 -0.15 13.18
C LEU A 124 -11.20 0.83 13.70
N PHE A 125 -11.63 1.91 14.37
CA PHE A 125 -10.75 3.01 14.75
C PHE A 125 -10.83 3.33 16.25
N ARG A 126 -9.73 3.84 16.79
CA ARG A 126 -9.68 4.43 18.14
C ARG A 126 -10.13 5.88 18.09
N LYS A 127 -9.50 6.68 17.23
CA LYS A 127 -9.82 8.10 17.02
C LYS A 127 -9.41 8.49 15.60
N GLY A 128 -10.28 9.19 14.87
CA GLY A 128 -10.01 9.54 13.47
C GLY A 128 -9.69 8.29 12.64
N PHE A 129 -8.52 8.26 11.99
CA PHE A 129 -8.03 7.12 11.22
C PHE A 129 -7.00 6.26 11.96
N GLU A 130 -6.76 6.52 13.25
CA GLU A 130 -5.92 5.64 14.09
C GLU A 130 -6.64 4.30 14.26
N ARG A 131 -6.11 3.26 13.62
CA ARG A 131 -6.67 1.90 13.65
C ARG A 131 -6.56 1.29 15.04
N LYS A 132 -7.47 0.38 15.36
CA LYS A 132 -7.38 -0.51 16.53
C LYS A 132 -7.57 -1.97 16.13
N PRO A 133 -7.11 -2.94 16.95
CA PRO A 133 -7.41 -4.35 16.70
C PRO A 133 -8.93 -4.59 16.71
N VAL A 134 -9.42 -5.22 15.66
CA VAL A 134 -10.87 -5.42 15.44
C VAL A 134 -11.33 -6.67 16.18
N SER A 135 -12.42 -6.57 16.95
CA SER A 135 -13.08 -7.76 17.49
C SER A 135 -13.88 -8.44 16.37
N LEU A 136 -13.51 -9.66 15.96
CA LEU A 136 -14.23 -10.37 14.89
C LEU A 136 -15.71 -10.63 15.22
N PRO A 137 -16.09 -11.09 16.43
CA PRO A 137 -17.50 -11.30 16.74
C PRO A 137 -18.31 -10.02 16.60
N LEU A 138 -17.80 -8.91 17.13
CA LEU A 138 -18.45 -7.61 17.06
C LEU A 138 -18.53 -7.10 15.61
N PHE A 139 -17.43 -7.21 14.88
CA PHE A 139 -17.39 -6.83 13.48
C PHE A 139 -18.39 -7.63 12.66
N ARG A 140 -18.39 -8.98 12.76
CA ARG A 140 -19.31 -9.84 12.01
C ARG A 140 -20.76 -9.53 12.31
N PHE A 141 -21.10 -9.28 13.58
CA PHE A 141 -22.45 -8.89 13.98
C PHE A 141 -22.88 -7.58 13.33
N PHE A 142 -22.11 -6.50 13.53
CA PHE A 142 -22.45 -5.17 13.03
C PHE A 142 -22.31 -5.04 11.51
N TRP A 143 -21.40 -5.77 10.90
CA TRP A 143 -21.19 -5.80 9.45
C TRP A 143 -22.45 -6.23 8.71
N ARG A 144 -23.30 -7.08 9.29
CA ARG A 144 -24.58 -7.47 8.68
C ARG A 144 -25.53 -6.29 8.47
N PHE A 145 -25.41 -5.24 9.29
CA PHE A 145 -26.29 -4.07 9.26
C PHE A 145 -25.72 -2.90 8.44
N ILE A 146 -24.46 -2.97 8.01
CA ILE A 146 -23.87 -1.97 7.13
C ILE A 146 -24.47 -2.08 5.73
N LYS A 147 -25.06 -1.00 5.23
CA LYS A 147 -25.68 -0.95 3.90
C LYS A 147 -24.62 -0.82 2.81
N ASP A 148 -23.70 0.13 2.98
CA ASP A 148 -22.78 0.53 1.91
C ASP A 148 -21.36 -0.06 2.07
N LYS A 149 -21.27 -1.38 2.31
CA LYS A 149 -20.01 -2.10 2.61
C LYS A 149 -18.87 -1.81 1.62
N LYS A 150 -19.21 -1.71 0.34
CA LYS A 150 -18.26 -1.52 -0.78
C LYS A 150 -17.52 -0.19 -0.75
N ILE A 151 -18.02 0.78 0.03
CA ILE A 151 -17.41 2.11 0.15
C ILE A 151 -16.25 2.12 1.18
N LEU A 152 -16.19 1.14 2.09
CA LEU A 152 -15.21 1.14 3.19
C LEU A 152 -13.78 1.20 2.69
N MET A 153 -13.37 0.20 1.92
CA MET A 153 -11.98 0.09 1.47
C MET A 153 -11.58 1.25 0.54
N PRO A 154 -12.40 1.67 -0.44
CA PRO A 154 -12.06 2.84 -1.24
C PRO A 154 -11.86 4.13 -0.42
N LEU A 155 -12.59 4.33 0.67
CA LEU A 155 -12.36 5.48 1.57
C LEU A 155 -11.13 5.30 2.48
N ALA A 156 -10.91 4.09 2.98
CA ALA A 156 -9.76 3.76 3.83
C ALA A 156 -8.44 3.83 3.04
N ASN A 157 -8.43 3.38 1.79
CA ASN A 157 -7.27 3.40 0.90
C ASN A 157 -6.75 4.83 0.67
N LYS A 158 -7.61 5.86 0.66
CA LYS A 158 -7.19 7.28 0.59
C LYS A 158 -6.31 7.73 1.76
N LYS A 159 -6.26 6.93 2.83
CA LYS A 159 -5.44 7.13 4.03
C LYS A 159 -4.33 6.07 4.15
N GLY A 160 -4.05 5.33 3.09
CA GLY A 160 -3.05 4.25 3.09
C GLY A 160 -3.48 3.01 3.86
N ILE A 161 -4.79 2.83 4.12
CA ILE A 161 -5.31 1.69 4.88
C ILE A 161 -5.88 0.67 3.90
N TYR A 162 -5.17 -0.45 3.74
CA TYR A 162 -5.53 -1.52 2.81
C TYR A 162 -6.19 -2.73 3.47
N CYS A 163 -6.09 -2.84 4.79
CA CYS A 163 -6.80 -3.83 5.57
C CYS A 163 -6.90 -3.40 7.04
N PHE A 164 -7.72 -4.13 7.79
CA PHE A 164 -7.83 -4.07 9.24
C PHE A 164 -7.47 -5.42 9.84
N TYR A 165 -6.72 -5.39 10.93
CA TYR A 165 -6.27 -6.59 11.63
C TYR A 165 -7.23 -6.92 12.76
N SER A 166 -7.73 -8.16 12.77
CA SER A 166 -8.51 -8.64 13.91
C SER A 166 -7.63 -8.95 15.11
N LYS A 167 -8.20 -8.93 16.31
CA LYS A 167 -7.53 -9.37 17.53
C LYS A 167 -7.04 -10.82 17.41
N GLU A 168 -7.85 -11.65 16.78
CA GLU A 168 -7.54 -13.04 16.51
C GLU A 168 -6.34 -13.16 15.56
N LEU A 169 -6.28 -12.38 14.47
CA LEU A 169 -5.11 -12.36 13.59
C LEU A 169 -3.83 -11.94 14.35
N ILE A 170 -3.90 -10.87 15.15
CA ILE A 170 -2.76 -10.40 15.94
C ILE A 170 -2.28 -11.47 16.92
N LYS A 171 -3.22 -12.18 17.58
CA LYS A 171 -2.89 -13.28 18.49
C LYS A 171 -2.17 -14.42 17.77
N GLU A 172 -2.68 -14.83 16.61
CA GLU A 172 -2.09 -15.93 15.85
C GLU A 172 -0.72 -15.55 15.26
N LEU A 173 -0.57 -14.32 14.78
CA LEU A 173 0.73 -13.80 14.34
C LEU A 173 1.73 -13.74 15.50
N THR A 174 1.31 -13.29 16.69
CA THR A 174 2.15 -13.28 17.90
C THR A 174 2.63 -14.69 18.25
N ALA A 175 1.73 -15.67 18.22
CA ALA A 175 2.08 -17.07 18.46
C ALA A 175 3.02 -17.64 17.39
N LEU A 176 2.78 -17.29 16.12
CA LEU A 176 3.65 -17.70 15.01
C LEU A 176 5.03 -17.06 15.09
N ILE A 177 5.15 -15.81 15.51
CA ILE A 177 6.44 -15.13 15.66
C ILE A 177 7.20 -15.71 16.87
N GLY A 178 6.51 -15.85 18.01
CA GLY A 178 7.11 -16.31 19.26
C GLY A 178 8.10 -15.28 19.82
N GLU A 179 9.20 -15.78 20.40
CA GLU A 179 10.26 -14.95 20.98
C GLU A 179 11.31 -14.46 19.96
N ARG A 180 11.13 -14.81 18.69
CA ARG A 180 12.08 -14.52 17.61
C ARG A 180 12.09 -13.05 17.25
N ASN A 181 13.25 -12.57 16.81
CA ASN A 181 13.41 -11.20 16.35
C ASN A 181 12.57 -10.95 15.07
N CYS A 182 11.58 -10.07 15.18
CA CYS A 182 10.66 -9.72 14.10
C CYS A 182 11.01 -8.39 13.46
N LEU A 183 10.97 -8.34 12.13
CA LEU A 183 11.10 -7.13 11.34
C LEU A 183 9.89 -7.00 10.40
N GLU A 184 9.13 -5.92 10.52
CA GLU A 184 8.17 -5.51 9.51
C GLU A 184 8.86 -4.62 8.46
N ILE A 185 8.83 -5.04 7.20
CA ILE A 185 9.30 -4.26 6.05
C ILE A 185 8.11 -3.64 5.31
N ALA A 186 8.34 -2.46 4.72
CA ALA A 186 7.27 -1.67 4.09
C ALA A 186 6.08 -1.47 5.04
N ALA A 187 6.40 -1.12 6.30
CA ALA A 187 5.45 -1.09 7.40
C ALA A 187 4.38 0.01 7.28
N GLY A 188 4.53 0.96 6.35
CA GLY A 188 3.64 2.10 6.22
C GLY A 188 3.56 2.91 7.52
N ASP A 189 2.35 3.10 8.05
CA ASP A 189 2.16 3.81 9.33
C ASP A 189 2.56 2.99 10.57
N GLY A 190 3.07 1.76 10.41
CA GLY A 190 3.51 0.89 11.50
C GLY A 190 2.38 0.37 12.39
N THR A 191 1.13 0.37 11.92
CA THR A 191 -0.03 -0.11 12.69
C THR A 191 0.13 -1.57 13.12
N LEU A 192 0.58 -2.45 12.22
CA LEU A 192 0.69 -3.88 12.51
C LEU A 192 1.79 -4.15 13.54
N THR A 193 2.99 -3.61 13.34
CA THR A 193 4.05 -3.63 14.37
C THR A 193 3.56 -3.13 15.72
N ARG A 194 2.84 -1.99 15.76
CA ARG A 194 2.30 -1.49 17.03
C ARG A 194 1.37 -2.49 17.70
N PHE A 195 0.46 -3.12 16.95
CA PHE A 195 -0.44 -4.13 17.51
C PHE A 195 0.29 -5.38 18.01
N LEU A 196 1.32 -5.83 17.28
CA LEU A 196 2.15 -6.96 17.69
C LEU A 196 2.93 -6.64 18.97
N ASN A 197 3.51 -5.44 19.06
CA ASN A 197 4.25 -4.99 20.24
C ASN A 197 3.34 -4.79 21.46
N GLU A 198 2.14 -4.22 21.27
CA GLU A 198 1.11 -4.15 22.32
C GLU A 198 0.64 -5.55 22.78
N ALA A 199 0.77 -6.58 21.94
CA ALA A 199 0.47 -7.97 22.25
C ALA A 199 1.68 -8.75 22.82
N GLY A 200 2.85 -8.10 22.99
CA GLY A 200 4.04 -8.69 23.61
C GLY A 200 5.07 -9.27 22.64
N THR A 201 4.91 -9.11 21.32
CA THR A 201 5.93 -9.48 20.34
C THR A 201 7.01 -8.40 20.26
N VAL A 202 8.29 -8.76 20.08
CA VAL A 202 9.35 -7.79 19.77
C VAL A 202 9.48 -7.65 18.26
N CYS A 203 8.75 -6.70 17.66
CA CYS A 203 8.84 -6.40 16.24
C CYS A 203 9.29 -4.96 15.95
N THR A 204 10.19 -4.81 14.98
CA THR A 204 10.70 -3.51 14.52
C THR A 204 10.05 -3.13 13.19
N ALA A 205 9.55 -1.89 13.06
CA ALA A 205 8.96 -1.40 11.82
C ALA A 205 9.96 -0.61 10.98
N THR A 206 10.06 -0.95 9.69
CA THR A 206 10.88 -0.20 8.72
C THR A 206 10.11 0.11 7.44
N ASP A 207 10.35 1.29 6.88
CA ASP A 207 9.77 1.73 5.61
C ASP A 207 10.72 2.71 4.89
N ASP A 208 10.71 2.75 3.56
CA ASP A 208 11.60 3.63 2.78
C ASP A 208 11.09 5.08 2.66
N TYR A 209 9.87 5.32 3.17
CA TYR A 209 9.13 6.59 3.14
C TYR A 209 8.77 7.07 1.72
N SER A 210 8.78 6.17 0.74
CA SER A 210 8.39 6.50 -0.64
C SER A 210 6.93 7.01 -0.72
N TRP A 211 6.10 6.69 0.28
CA TRP A 211 4.68 7.04 0.37
C TRP A 211 4.36 8.16 1.37
N LYS A 212 5.35 8.97 1.78
CA LYS A 212 5.20 10.09 2.75
C LYS A 212 4.14 11.16 2.43
N HIS A 213 3.61 11.15 1.22
CA HIS A 213 2.57 12.06 0.75
C HIS A 213 1.16 11.51 1.03
N TYR A 214 1.03 10.22 1.32
CA TYR A 214 -0.21 9.54 1.70
C TYR A 214 -0.17 9.03 3.15
N ILE A 215 1.01 8.63 3.62
CA ILE A 215 1.22 8.01 4.94
C ILE A 215 1.93 8.99 5.86
N ASN A 216 1.40 9.14 7.07
CA ASN A 216 2.10 9.82 8.16
C ASN A 216 2.88 8.78 8.98
N TYR A 217 4.21 8.79 8.85
CA TYR A 217 5.08 7.85 9.54
C TYR A 217 5.31 8.29 10.99
N PRO A 218 4.96 7.47 11.99
CA PRO A 218 5.29 7.77 13.38
C PRO A 218 6.79 7.56 13.62
N ALA A 219 7.33 8.21 14.67
CA ALA A 219 8.77 8.20 14.96
C ALA A 219 9.38 6.81 15.20
N TYR A 220 8.56 5.81 15.55
CA TYR A 220 9.01 4.44 15.77
C TYR A 220 9.13 3.62 14.49
N VAL A 221 8.63 4.10 13.34
CA VAL A 221 8.87 3.47 12.04
C VAL A 221 10.18 4.02 11.50
N GLU A 222 11.23 3.20 11.54
CA GLU A 222 12.54 3.62 11.07
C GLU A 222 12.55 3.76 9.55
N LYS A 223 13.18 4.84 9.07
CA LYS A 223 13.38 5.04 7.63
C LYS A 223 14.52 4.16 7.11
N ALA A 224 14.19 3.01 6.54
CA ALA A 224 15.14 2.09 5.93
C ALA A 224 14.45 1.28 4.82
N ASP A 225 15.15 1.03 3.70
CA ASP A 225 14.68 0.05 2.73
C ASP A 225 14.87 -1.39 3.26
N ALA A 226 14.16 -2.35 2.67
CA ALA A 226 14.17 -3.74 3.15
C ALA A 226 15.58 -4.35 3.18
N LYS A 227 16.42 -4.06 2.17
CA LYS A 227 17.79 -4.62 2.12
C LYS A 227 18.63 -4.13 3.29
N THR A 228 18.55 -2.83 3.57
CA THR A 228 19.28 -2.18 4.67
C THR A 228 18.77 -2.67 6.01
N ALA A 229 17.46 -2.78 6.19
CA ALA A 229 16.82 -3.28 7.41
C ALA A 229 17.19 -4.74 7.70
N LEU A 230 17.12 -5.62 6.69
CA LEU A 230 17.50 -7.03 6.81
C LEU A 230 18.97 -7.19 7.24
N ALA A 231 19.88 -6.40 6.66
CA ALA A 231 21.29 -6.42 7.02
C ALA A 231 21.56 -5.89 8.43
N LYS A 232 20.82 -4.86 8.86
CA LYS A 232 20.98 -4.23 10.18
C LYS A 232 20.48 -5.11 11.32
N TYR A 233 19.30 -5.71 11.14
CA TYR A 233 18.60 -6.42 12.21
C TYR A 233 18.80 -7.92 12.19
N SER A 234 19.24 -8.49 11.06
CA SER A 234 19.36 -9.95 10.86
C SER A 234 18.16 -10.73 11.44
N PRO A 235 16.92 -10.38 11.06
CA PRO A 235 15.73 -10.92 11.71
C PRO A 235 15.55 -12.40 11.38
N GLU A 236 14.92 -13.11 12.30
CA GLU A 236 14.48 -14.50 12.10
C GLU A 236 13.09 -14.56 11.47
N VAL A 237 12.24 -13.59 11.80
CA VAL A 237 10.91 -13.44 11.22
C VAL A 237 10.79 -12.12 10.51
N VAL A 238 10.32 -12.15 9.26
CA VAL A 238 10.01 -10.96 8.48
C VAL A 238 8.50 -10.92 8.23
N LEU A 239 7.92 -9.74 8.31
CA LEU A 239 6.50 -9.49 8.05
C LEU A 239 6.35 -8.39 6.99
N CYS A 240 5.43 -8.57 6.05
CA CYS A 240 5.05 -7.51 5.13
C CYS A 240 3.53 -7.51 4.91
N SER A 241 2.88 -6.38 5.19
CA SER A 241 1.44 -6.24 5.01
C SER A 241 1.13 -5.37 3.81
N TRP A 242 0.42 -5.97 2.86
CA TRP A 242 -0.01 -5.38 1.60
C TRP A 242 1.15 -4.90 0.71
N PRO A 243 2.17 -5.75 0.46
CA PRO A 243 3.25 -5.38 -0.44
C PRO A 243 2.70 -4.99 -1.81
N VAL A 244 3.28 -3.97 -2.43
CA VAL A 244 2.88 -3.56 -3.77
C VAL A 244 3.22 -4.66 -4.78
N PRO A 245 2.41 -4.87 -5.82
CA PRO A 245 2.65 -5.94 -6.80
C PRO A 245 4.00 -5.74 -7.50
N LYS A 246 4.73 -6.84 -7.75
CA LYS A 246 6.04 -6.86 -8.43
C LYS A 246 7.08 -5.93 -7.81
N ASN A 247 7.00 -5.75 -6.50
CA ASN A 247 7.95 -4.90 -5.81
C ASN A 247 9.37 -5.47 -5.88
N PRO A 248 10.41 -4.63 -5.80
CA PRO A 248 11.78 -5.09 -5.88
C PRO A 248 12.37 -5.51 -4.52
N TYR A 249 11.62 -5.45 -3.42
CA TYR A 249 12.22 -5.57 -2.09
C TYR A 249 12.04 -6.97 -1.46
N GLU A 250 10.98 -7.70 -1.77
CA GLU A 250 10.71 -9.02 -1.20
C GLU A 250 11.77 -10.07 -1.56
N LYS A 251 12.39 -9.97 -2.75
CA LYS A 251 13.54 -10.81 -3.14
C LYS A 251 14.75 -10.69 -2.21
N HIS A 252 14.86 -9.62 -1.42
CA HIS A 252 15.92 -9.52 -0.42
C HIS A 252 15.66 -10.40 0.80
N VAL A 253 14.39 -10.62 1.15
CA VAL A 253 13.98 -11.49 2.25
C VAL A 253 14.39 -12.93 1.97
N PHE A 254 14.08 -13.45 0.78
CA PHE A 254 14.44 -14.82 0.39
C PHE A 254 15.95 -15.07 0.23
N LYS A 255 16.77 -14.01 0.23
CA LYS A 255 18.23 -14.09 0.15
C LYS A 255 18.92 -13.92 1.50
N ALA A 256 18.20 -13.48 2.53
CA ALA A 256 18.77 -13.24 3.85
C ALA A 256 18.86 -14.57 4.62
N ASP A 257 20.07 -14.96 5.04
CA ASP A 257 20.31 -16.25 5.67
C ASP A 257 19.72 -16.34 7.09
N SER A 258 19.49 -15.21 7.77
CA SER A 258 18.87 -15.20 9.10
C SER A 258 17.38 -15.53 9.07
N VAL A 259 16.70 -15.33 7.93
CA VAL A 259 15.25 -15.41 7.86
C VAL A 259 14.80 -16.87 7.84
N GLN A 260 14.04 -17.24 8.86
CA GLN A 260 13.44 -18.56 9.02
C GLN A 260 11.96 -18.56 8.60
N LEU A 261 11.26 -17.45 8.81
CA LEU A 261 9.85 -17.29 8.49
C LEU A 261 9.63 -15.93 7.83
N TYR A 262 9.01 -15.91 6.66
CA TYR A 262 8.48 -14.70 6.04
C TYR A 262 6.95 -14.78 5.96
N ILE A 263 6.26 -13.79 6.51
CA ILE A 263 4.81 -13.71 6.55
C ILE A 263 4.36 -12.56 5.65
N VAL A 264 3.53 -12.86 4.65
CA VAL A 264 2.92 -11.85 3.78
C VAL A 264 1.42 -11.81 4.03
N ILE A 265 0.89 -10.63 4.35
CA ILE A 265 -0.55 -10.39 4.43
C ILE A 265 -0.95 -9.61 3.17
N GLY A 266 -1.84 -10.13 2.35
CA GLY A 266 -2.14 -9.54 1.05
C GLY A 266 -3.42 -10.11 0.42
N THR A 267 -3.37 -10.30 -0.89
CA THR A 267 -4.44 -10.91 -1.69
C THR A 267 -3.97 -12.13 -2.48
N ARG A 268 -4.90 -13.02 -2.83
CA ARG A 268 -4.67 -14.13 -3.78
C ARG A 268 -4.36 -13.65 -5.20
N ASN A 269 -4.78 -12.43 -5.54
CA ASN A 269 -4.54 -11.85 -6.86
C ASN A 269 -3.13 -11.24 -6.95
N PRO A 270 -2.23 -11.77 -7.81
CA PRO A 270 -0.86 -11.26 -7.99
C PRO A 270 -0.81 -9.88 -8.64
N GLN A 271 -1.92 -9.37 -9.16
CA GLN A 271 -2.01 -8.02 -9.71
C GLN A 271 -2.16 -6.95 -8.63
N THR A 272 -2.54 -7.34 -7.41
CA THR A 272 -2.88 -6.39 -6.34
C THR A 272 -1.94 -6.47 -5.14
N THR A 273 -1.13 -7.52 -5.02
CA THR A 273 -0.10 -7.60 -3.98
C THR A 273 1.11 -8.42 -4.40
N GLY A 274 2.25 -8.13 -3.80
CA GLY A 274 3.38 -9.05 -3.69
C GLY A 274 4.19 -9.28 -4.96
N ASP A 275 5.39 -9.82 -4.78
CA ASP A 275 6.26 -10.29 -5.85
C ASP A 275 6.11 -11.80 -6.03
N PHE A 276 5.01 -12.24 -6.66
CA PHE A 276 4.74 -13.65 -6.91
C PHE A 276 5.83 -14.35 -7.75
N GLU A 277 6.57 -13.60 -8.58
CA GLU A 277 7.74 -14.15 -9.27
C GLU A 277 8.83 -14.52 -8.27
N ALA A 278 9.14 -13.66 -7.31
CA ALA A 278 10.06 -14.00 -6.22
C ALA A 278 9.53 -15.13 -5.34
N TYR A 279 8.22 -15.18 -5.07
CA TYR A 279 7.61 -16.23 -4.25
C TYR A 279 7.81 -17.62 -4.85
N HIS A 280 7.54 -17.76 -6.15
CA HIS A 280 7.69 -19.05 -6.85
C HIS A 280 9.14 -19.47 -7.05
N ASN A 281 10.08 -18.51 -7.09
CA ASN A 281 11.51 -18.76 -7.25
C ASN A 281 12.27 -18.83 -5.91
N ALA A 282 11.58 -18.80 -4.77
CA ALA A 282 12.20 -18.87 -3.45
C ALA A 282 12.63 -20.30 -3.08
N GLU A 283 13.68 -20.81 -3.71
CA GLU A 283 14.10 -22.23 -3.61
C GLU A 283 14.38 -22.71 -2.16
N LYS A 284 14.90 -21.83 -1.29
CA LYS A 284 15.19 -22.13 0.12
C LYS A 284 13.94 -22.18 1.02
N PHE A 285 12.79 -21.76 0.51
CA PHE A 285 11.56 -21.63 1.29
C PHE A 285 10.47 -22.57 0.76
N THR A 286 9.62 -23.07 1.65
CA THR A 286 8.28 -23.55 1.28
C THR A 286 7.33 -22.36 1.26
N MET A 287 6.28 -22.42 0.46
CA MET A 287 5.22 -21.41 0.41
C MET A 287 3.89 -22.08 0.76
N GLU A 288 3.20 -21.56 1.77
CA GLU A 288 1.90 -22.02 2.23
C GLU A 288 0.90 -20.85 2.20
N LEU A 289 -0.30 -21.08 1.68
CA LEU A 289 -1.44 -20.18 1.86
C LEU A 289 -2.19 -20.62 3.13
N ASP A 290 -2.10 -19.83 4.19
CA ASP A 290 -2.81 -20.12 5.44
C ASP A 290 -4.24 -19.56 5.38
N GLU A 291 -5.18 -20.44 5.01
CA GLU A 291 -6.61 -20.14 4.90
C GLU A 291 -7.21 -19.63 6.22
N ARG A 292 -6.71 -20.15 7.35
CA ARG A 292 -7.22 -19.79 8.67
C ARG A 292 -6.84 -18.36 9.02
N LEU A 293 -5.57 -17.97 8.85
CA LEU A 293 -5.11 -16.59 9.05
C LEU A 293 -5.77 -15.63 8.05
N SER A 294 -5.92 -16.06 6.80
CA SER A 294 -6.57 -15.29 5.74
C SER A 294 -7.99 -14.88 6.11
N ALA A 295 -8.76 -15.79 6.74
CA ALA A 295 -10.12 -15.54 7.21
C ALA A 295 -10.22 -14.57 8.41
N LEU A 296 -9.09 -14.21 9.03
CA LEU A 296 -9.03 -13.27 10.15
C LEU A 296 -8.77 -11.81 9.70
N ILE A 297 -8.51 -11.57 8.41
CA ILE A 297 -8.36 -10.24 7.83
C ILE A 297 -9.74 -9.57 7.65
N VAL A 298 -9.82 -8.28 7.93
CA VAL A 298 -11.06 -7.48 7.84
C VAL A 298 -10.89 -6.35 6.81
N PRO A 299 -11.92 -6.07 5.98
CA PRO A 299 -13.19 -6.80 5.85
C PRO A 299 -13.00 -8.19 5.22
N PRO A 300 -13.93 -9.14 5.48
CA PRO A 300 -13.90 -10.45 4.85
C PRO A 300 -13.95 -10.34 3.32
N SER A 301 -13.06 -11.06 2.66
CA SER A 301 -12.99 -11.18 1.20
C SER A 301 -12.42 -12.54 0.83
N GLU A 302 -12.94 -13.14 -0.23
CA GLU A 302 -12.38 -14.36 -0.86
C GLU A 302 -10.99 -14.09 -1.47
N ASP A 303 -10.61 -12.83 -1.62
CA ASP A 303 -9.28 -12.46 -2.09
C ASP A 303 -8.25 -12.34 -0.97
N ASN A 304 -8.65 -12.21 0.31
CA ASN A 304 -7.70 -12.01 1.41
C ASN A 304 -6.76 -13.21 1.55
N ALA A 305 -5.45 -12.98 1.61
CA ALA A 305 -4.46 -14.05 1.71
C ALA A 305 -3.42 -13.75 2.81
N VAL A 306 -3.00 -14.80 3.51
CA VAL A 306 -1.77 -14.80 4.30
C VAL A 306 -0.88 -15.92 3.77
N TYR A 307 0.28 -15.54 3.24
CA TYR A 307 1.28 -16.49 2.79
C TYR A 307 2.37 -16.64 3.86
N LEU A 308 2.69 -17.89 4.19
CA LEU A 308 3.76 -18.25 5.09
C LEU A 308 4.87 -18.88 4.27
N PHE A 309 6.05 -18.27 4.31
CA PHE A 309 7.26 -18.80 3.71
C PHE A 309 8.17 -19.33 4.79
N ARG A 310 8.41 -20.64 4.83
CA ARG A 310 9.26 -21.26 5.86
C ARG A 310 10.56 -21.73 5.25
N ASN A 311 11.68 -21.34 5.83
CA ASN A 311 12.98 -21.80 5.40
C ASN A 311 13.08 -23.31 5.61
N LYS A 312 13.40 -24.06 4.55
CA LYS A 312 13.45 -25.53 4.57
C LYS A 312 14.46 -26.07 5.59
N ALA A 313 15.60 -25.40 5.73
CA ALA A 313 16.66 -25.80 6.65
C ALA A 313 16.32 -25.56 8.13
N ALA A 314 15.38 -24.66 8.42
CA ALA A 314 14.98 -24.35 9.80
C ALA A 314 14.03 -25.39 10.41
N GLY A 315 13.48 -26.30 9.59
CA GLY A 315 12.60 -27.40 10.03
C GLY A 315 13.31 -28.75 10.24
N GLU A 316 14.63 -28.82 9.98
CA GLU A 316 15.46 -30.03 10.13
C GLU A 316 16.30 -30.03 11.42
N LEU A 317 16.02 -29.11 12.36
CA LEU A 317 16.67 -28.98 13.67
C LEU A 317 15.73 -29.42 14.81
#